data_AF-G2GXT2-F1
#
_entry.id   AF-G2GXT2-F1
#
_cell.length_a   1.000
_cell.length_b   1.000
_cell.length_c   1.000
_cell.angle_alpha   90.00
_cell.angle_beta   90.00
_cell.angle_gamma   90.00
#
_symmetry.space_group_name_H-M   'P 1'
#
loop_
_entity.id
_entity.type
_entity.pdbx_description
1 polymer ?
#
loop_
_entity_poly.entity_id
_entity_poly.type
_entity_poly.pdbx_seq_one_letter_code
_entity_poly.pdbx_strand_id
1 'polypeptide(L)'
;MNFKPVIQAIFEGSLIGADGASSGNSDVINVEGDKAFVIRVDGYTPEKPQSFDQASSEIRELIKRQKAENAARTQGEKNLGGIAAGKRHSNNEKKKVSISARKKPCLALLMMKC
;
A
#
# COMPACT_ATOMS: atom_id res chain seq x y z
N MET A 1 -2.41 2.42 -8.76
CA MET A 1 -2.61 1.34 -9.76
C MET A 1 -3.19 0.11 -9.06
N ASN A 2 -4.40 0.22 -8.51
CA ASN A 2 -5.10 -0.91 -7.86
C ASN A 2 -6.45 -1.08 -8.57
N PHE A 3 -6.40 -1.59 -9.80
CA PHE A 3 -7.59 -1.84 -10.59
C PHE A 3 -7.93 -3.33 -10.50
N LYS A 4 -9.13 -3.65 -10.01
CA LYS A 4 -9.56 -5.06 -9.88
C LYS A 4 -9.44 -5.85 -11.19
N PRO A 5 -9.83 -5.30 -12.37
CA PRO A 5 -9.70 -6.01 -13.64
C PRO A 5 -8.25 -6.38 -14.00
N VAL A 6 -7.30 -5.50 -13.67
CA VAL A 6 -5.86 -5.72 -13.92
C VAL A 6 -5.31 -6.83 -13.04
N ILE A 7 -5.70 -6.85 -11.75
CA ILE A 7 -5.27 -7.88 -10.80
C ILE A 7 -5.80 -9.25 -11.25
N GLN A 8 -7.07 -9.32 -11.63
CA GLN A 8 -7.70 -10.55 -12.11
C GLN A 8 -6.99 -11.12 -13.34
N ALA A 9 -6.72 -10.28 -14.34
CA ALA A 9 -6.03 -10.71 -15.55
C ALA A 9 -4.63 -11.29 -15.30
N ILE A 10 -3.93 -10.83 -14.27
CA ILE A 10 -2.59 -11.34 -13.90
C ILE A 10 -2.68 -12.72 -13.23
N PHE A 11 -3.66 -12.93 -12.34
CA PHE A 11 -3.72 -14.11 -11.47
C PHE A 11 -4.66 -15.23 -11.95
N GLU A 12 -5.55 -14.97 -12.91
CA GLU A 12 -6.44 -15.99 -13.49
C GLU A 12 -5.75 -16.91 -14.52
N GLY A 13 -4.43 -16.79 -14.69
CA GLY A 13 -3.59 -17.80 -15.36
C GLY A 13 -3.59 -17.75 -16.89
N SER A 14 -4.42 -16.93 -17.54
CA SER A 14 -4.44 -16.84 -19.01
C SER A 14 -3.14 -16.29 -19.63
N LEU A 15 -2.31 -15.58 -18.85
CA LEU A 15 -1.07 -14.95 -19.32
C LEU A 15 0.19 -15.78 -19.05
N ILE A 16 0.06 -16.88 -18.29
CA ILE A 16 1.17 -17.71 -17.83
C ILE A 16 1.11 -19.04 -18.61
N GLY A 17 2.15 -19.34 -19.39
CA GLY A 17 2.26 -20.59 -20.14
C GLY A 17 2.60 -21.79 -19.23
N ALA A 18 2.65 -22.99 -19.82
CA ALA A 18 2.75 -24.28 -19.14
C ALA A 18 3.91 -24.42 -18.11
N ASP A 19 4.94 -23.55 -18.18
CA ASP A 19 6.12 -23.58 -17.31
C ASP A 19 6.50 -22.19 -16.76
N GLY A 20 5.55 -21.26 -16.65
CA GLY A 20 5.83 -19.89 -16.19
C GLY A 20 6.42 -18.97 -17.27
N ALA A 21 6.45 -19.45 -18.52
CA ALA A 21 6.87 -18.69 -19.69
C ALA A 21 5.80 -17.67 -20.10
N SER A 22 6.25 -16.53 -20.65
CA SER A 22 5.38 -15.47 -21.17
C SER A 22 4.52 -16.02 -22.32
N SER A 23 3.20 -16.15 -22.13
CA SER A 23 2.29 -16.65 -23.17
C SER A 23 2.02 -15.60 -24.27
N GLY A 24 2.28 -14.33 -23.99
CA GLY A 24 2.08 -13.22 -24.91
C GLY A 24 1.65 -11.95 -24.19
N ASN A 25 1.05 -11.03 -24.94
CA ASN A 25 0.39 -9.86 -24.38
C ASN A 25 -1.01 -10.23 -23.90
N SER A 26 -1.49 -9.57 -22.85
CA SER A 26 -2.89 -9.63 -22.44
C SER A 26 -3.78 -8.98 -23.48
N ASP A 27 -5.06 -9.35 -23.45
CA ASP A 27 -6.09 -8.54 -24.10
C ASP A 27 -6.16 -7.14 -23.45
N VAL A 28 -6.85 -6.22 -24.12
CA VAL A 28 -7.03 -4.85 -23.65
C VAL A 28 -7.92 -4.86 -22.41
N ILE A 29 -7.32 -4.56 -21.25
CA ILE A 29 -8.04 -4.49 -19.98
C ILE A 29 -8.53 -3.06 -19.80
N ASN A 30 -9.83 -2.86 -20.03
CA ASN A 30 -10.49 -1.60 -19.71
C ASN A 30 -10.67 -1.50 -18.19
N VAL A 31 -10.20 -0.39 -17.61
CA VAL A 31 -10.42 -0.09 -16.20
C VAL A 31 -11.42 1.05 -16.06
N GLU A 32 -11.85 1.30 -14.83
CA GLU A 32 -12.73 2.44 -14.55
C GLU A 32 -12.08 3.77 -14.99
N GLY A 33 -12.81 4.50 -15.85
CA GLY A 33 -12.34 5.71 -16.54
C GLY A 33 -11.91 5.47 -18.00
N ASP A 34 -11.25 6.46 -18.59
CA ASP A 34 -10.71 6.42 -19.97
C ASP A 34 -9.28 5.84 -20.00
N LYS A 35 -9.08 4.68 -19.37
CA LYS A 35 -7.75 4.03 -19.28
C LYS A 35 -7.86 2.57 -19.65
N ALA A 36 -6.91 2.13 -20.47
CA ALA A 36 -6.78 0.74 -20.90
C ALA A 36 -5.34 0.26 -20.67
N PHE A 37 -5.19 -1.01 -20.28
CA PHE A 37 -3.90 -1.63 -20.03
C PHE A 37 -3.69 -2.86 -20.91
N VAL A 38 -2.45 -3.03 -21.36
CA VAL A 38 -1.95 -4.26 -21.97
C VAL A 38 -0.74 -4.70 -21.16
N ILE A 39 -0.72 -5.96 -20.75
CA ILE A 39 0.25 -6.51 -19.80
C ILE A 39 0.98 -7.67 -20.46
N ARG A 40 2.29 -7.75 -20.27
CA ARG A 40 3.10 -8.91 -20.62
C ARG A 40 3.82 -9.40 -19.37
N VAL A 41 3.77 -10.70 -19.13
CA VAL A 41 4.45 -11.35 -18.00
C VAL A 41 5.79 -11.86 -18.51
N ASP A 42 6.91 -11.31 -18.07
CA ASP A 42 8.24 -11.76 -18.53
C ASP A 42 8.72 -13.03 -17.82
N GLY A 43 8.20 -13.30 -16.62
CA GLY A 43 8.49 -14.52 -15.87
C GLY A 43 7.56 -14.66 -14.68
N TYR A 44 7.27 -15.91 -14.32
CA TYR A 44 6.44 -16.27 -13.18
C TYR A 44 7.28 -16.94 -12.09
N THR A 45 7.19 -16.44 -10.86
CA THR A 45 7.75 -17.10 -9.67
C THR A 45 6.60 -17.62 -8.82
N PRO A 46 6.54 -18.92 -8.53
CA PRO A 46 5.48 -19.48 -7.69
C PRO A 46 5.57 -18.93 -6.27
N GLU A 47 4.42 -18.74 -5.64
CA GLU A 47 4.33 -18.32 -4.24
C GLU A 47 5.05 -19.32 -3.34
N LYS A 48 5.94 -18.81 -2.48
CA LYS A 48 6.65 -19.61 -1.47
C LYS A 48 6.18 -19.16 -0.10
N PRO A 49 5.78 -20.11 0.79
CA PRO A 49 5.42 -19.75 2.14
C PRO A 49 6.66 -19.18 2.87
N GLN A 50 6.54 -17.93 3.33
CA GLN A 50 7.54 -17.27 4.15
C GLN A 50 7.38 -17.73 5.61
N SER A 51 8.48 -17.92 6.35
CA SER A 51 8.39 -18.29 7.75
C SER A 51 7.95 -17.10 8.61
N PHE A 52 7.36 -17.39 9.77
CA PHE A 52 6.91 -16.35 10.70
C PHE A 52 8.06 -15.44 11.14
N ASP A 53 9.24 -15.99 11.41
CA ASP A 53 10.41 -15.20 11.83
C ASP A 53 10.78 -14.14 10.79
N GLN A 54 10.69 -14.48 9.51
CA GLN A 54 10.98 -13.58 8.40
C GLN A 54 9.90 -12.50 8.22
N ALA A 55 8.63 -12.81 8.46
CA ALA A 55 7.52 -11.87 8.26
C ALA A 55 7.19 -11.02 9.51
N SER A 56 7.67 -11.43 10.69
CA SER A 56 7.26 -10.86 11.99
C SER A 56 7.54 -9.37 12.14
N SER A 57 8.67 -8.88 11.59
CA SER A 57 9.05 -7.47 11.63
C SER A 57 8.08 -6.61 10.82
N GLU A 58 7.78 -7.03 9.59
CA GLU A 58 6.85 -6.36 8.68
C GLU A 58 5.43 -6.35 9.24
N ILE A 59 4.97 -7.50 9.75
CA ILE A 59 3.65 -7.62 10.39
C ILE A 59 3.54 -6.65 11.57
N ARG A 60 4.58 -6.53 12.42
CA ARG A 60 4.59 -5.57 13.54
C ARG A 60 4.50 -4.12 13.05
N GLU A 61 5.17 -3.75 11.97
CA GLU A 61 5.08 -2.41 11.37
C GLU A 61 3.68 -2.13 10.82
N LEU A 62 3.10 -3.09 10.10
CA LEU A 62 1.74 -2.99 9.56
C LEU A 62 0.71 -2.81 10.67
N ILE A 63 0.79 -3.61 11.74
CA ILE A 63 -0.11 -3.51 12.90
C ILE A 63 0.04 -2.16 13.60
N LYS A 64 1.26 -1.63 13.73
CA LYS A 64 1.48 -0.29 14.31
C LYS A 64 0.78 0.79 13.49
N ARG A 65 0.93 0.75 12.17
CA ARG A 65 0.26 1.69 11.25
C ARG A 65 -1.25 1.58 11.36
N GLN A 66 -1.79 0.36 11.29
CA GLN A 66 -3.23 0.12 11.36
C GLN A 66 -3.82 0.58 12.70
N LYS A 67 -3.13 0.34 13.81
CA LYS A 67 -3.54 0.85 15.13
C LYS A 67 -3.54 2.37 15.18
N ALA A 68 -2.54 3.02 14.59
CA ALA A 68 -2.49 4.48 14.54
C ALA A 68 -3.64 5.07 13.70
N GLU A 69 -3.96 4.45 12.56
CA GLU A 69 -5.07 4.84 11.69
C GLU A 69 -6.42 4.68 12.40
N ASN A 70 -6.66 3.53 13.04
CA ASN A 70 -7.88 3.29 13.80
C ASN A 70 -8.02 4.25 14.98
N ALA A 71 -6.92 4.54 15.69
CA ALA A 71 -6.94 5.50 16.79
C ALA A 71 -7.30 6.91 16.30
N ALA A 72 -6.73 7.35 15.16
CA ALA A 72 -7.07 8.62 14.55
C ALA A 72 -8.54 8.67 14.13
N ARG A 73 -9.07 7.58 13.54
CA ARG A 73 -10.47 7.46 13.15
C ARG A 73 -11.42 7.56 14.34
N THR A 74 -11.20 6.76 15.39
CA THR A 74 -12.03 6.80 16.61
C THR A 74 -11.97 8.16 17.29
N GLN A 75 -10.80 8.81 17.30
CA GLN A 75 -10.68 10.17 17.84
C GLN A 75 -11.48 11.18 17.00
N GLY A 76 -11.43 11.08 15.67
CA GLY A 76 -12.24 11.88 14.76
C GLY A 76 -13.73 11.70 15.02
N GLU A 77 -14.20 10.46 15.12
CA GLU A 77 -15.61 10.13 15.41
C GLU A 77 -16.07 10.69 16.77
N LYS A 78 -15.24 10.59 17.82
CA LYS A 78 -15.52 11.19 19.13
C LYS A 78 -15.60 12.71 19.07
N ASN A 79 -14.69 13.34 18.34
CA ASN A 79 -14.69 14.79 18.18
C ASN A 79 -15.92 15.25 17.40
N LEU A 80 -16.30 14.53 16.34
CA LEU A 80 -17.53 14.81 15.57
C LEU A 80 -18.79 14.67 16.43
N GLY A 81 -18.89 13.62 17.25
CA GLY A 81 -20.00 13.45 18.19
C GLY A 81 -20.05 14.55 19.27
N GLY A 82 -18.88 14.98 19.76
CA GLY A 82 -18.77 16.11 20.70
C GLY A 82 -19.23 17.44 20.10
N ILE A 83 -18.83 17.72 18.85
CA ILE A 83 -19.26 18.91 18.11
C ILE A 83 -20.77 18.87 17.85
N ALA A 84 -21.31 17.71 17.46
CA ALA A 84 -22.75 17.52 17.24
C ALA A 84 -23.56 17.74 18.54
N ALA A 85 -22.98 17.38 19.70
CA ALA A 85 -23.57 17.64 21.02
C ALA A 85 -23.34 19.07 21.54
N GLY A 86 -22.90 20.00 20.69
CA GLY A 86 -22.70 21.41 21.04
C GLY A 86 -21.43 21.70 21.85
N LYS A 87 -20.55 20.71 22.08
CA LYS A 87 -19.26 20.93 22.76
C LYS A 87 -18.23 21.44 21.74
N ARG A 88 -17.91 22.73 21.81
CA ARG A 88 -16.72 23.28 21.11
C ARG A 88 -15.47 22.89 21.91
N HIS A 89 -14.52 22.22 21.26
CA HIS A 89 -13.41 21.55 21.93
C HIS A 89 -12.43 22.53 22.62
N SER A 90 -12.21 22.32 23.92
CA SER A 90 -11.08 22.86 24.70
C SER A 90 -10.14 21.75 25.22
N ASN A 91 -10.15 20.56 24.63
CA ASN A 91 -9.39 19.41 25.17
C ASN A 91 -8.31 18.97 24.18
N ASN A 92 -7.20 19.71 24.21
CA ASN A 92 -5.93 19.35 23.58
C ASN A 92 -5.21 18.29 24.43
N GLU A 93 -5.74 17.07 24.51
CA GLU A 93 -4.96 15.97 25.10
C GLU A 93 -3.96 15.47 24.06
N LYS A 94 -2.73 15.97 24.18
CA LYS A 94 -1.57 15.64 23.35
C LYS A 94 -1.20 14.15 23.49
N LYS A 95 -1.91 13.24 22.85
CA LYS A 95 -1.38 11.90 22.58
C LYS A 95 -0.59 11.93 21.28
N LYS A 96 0.73 12.08 21.45
CA LYS A 96 1.74 12.12 20.38
C LYS A 96 1.71 10.78 19.63
N VAL A 97 1.09 10.75 18.46
CA VAL A 97 1.25 9.65 17.50
C VAL A 97 2.62 9.84 16.86
N SER A 98 3.63 9.11 17.34
CA SER A 98 4.98 9.15 16.77
C SER A 98 5.03 8.35 15.46
N ILE A 99 4.73 9.01 14.35
CA ILE A 99 5.05 8.50 13.02
C ILE A 99 6.55 8.74 12.82
N SER A 100 7.37 7.70 12.96
CA SER A 100 8.79 7.78 12.66
C SER A 100 8.97 8.15 11.18
N ALA A 101 9.50 9.34 10.92
CA ALA A 101 9.78 9.78 9.57
C ALA A 101 10.84 8.85 8.95
N ARG A 102 10.55 8.25 7.78
CA ARG A 102 11.59 7.60 6.98
C ARG A 102 12.57 8.68 6.55
N LYS A 103 13.79 8.60 7.08
CA LYS A 103 14.90 9.48 6.72
C LYS A 103 15.21 9.23 5.24
N LYS A 104 14.77 10.14 4.35
CA LYS A 104 15.17 10.11 2.95
C LYS A 104 16.70 10.31 2.91
N PRO A 105 17.49 9.41 2.30
CA PRO A 105 18.89 9.72 2.06
C PRO A 105 18.91 10.88 1.07
N CYS A 106 19.37 12.05 1.54
CA CYS A 106 19.68 13.15 0.64
C CYS A 106 20.83 12.66 -0.25
N LEU A 107 20.57 12.52 -1.54
CA LEU A 107 21.59 12.26 -2.54
C LEU A 107 22.60 13.40 -2.42
N ALA A 108 23.75 13.11 -1.82
CA ALA A 108 24.87 14.02 -1.79
C ALA A 108 25.35 14.20 -3.23
N LEU A 109 24.82 15.22 -3.89
CA LEU A 109 25.43 15.79 -5.08
C LEU A 109 26.76 16.38 -4.62
N LEU A 110 27.79 15.55 -4.66
CA LEU A 110 29.18 15.95 -4.42
C LEU A 110 29.58 16.85 -5.59
N MET A 111 29.28 18.14 -5.45
CA MET A 111 29.99 19.22 -6.09
C MET A 111 31.44 19.18 -5.59
N MET A 112 32.32 18.47 -6.29
CA MET A 112 33.76 18.69 -6.21
C MET A 112 34.23 19.27 -7.53
N LYS A 113 34.45 20.58 -7.49
CA LYS A 113 35.40 21.28 -8.34
C LYS A 113 36.78 20.62 -8.16
N CYS A 114 37.35 20.16 -9.27
CA CYS A 114 38.70 20.50 -9.72
C CYS A 114 38.60 20.71 -11.23
#